data_AF-A0A1Q3B9U9-F1
#
_entry.id   AF-A0A1Q3B9U9-F1
#
_cell.length_a   1.000
_cell.length_b   1.000
_cell.length_c   1.000
_cell.angle_alpha   90.00
_cell.angle_beta   90.00
_cell.angle_gamma   90.00
#
_symmetry.space_group_name_H-M   'P 1'
#
loop_
_entity.id
_entity.type
_entity.pdbx_description
1 polymer ?
#
loop_
_entity_poly.entity_id
_entity_poly.type
_entity_poly.pdbx_seq_one_letter_code
_entity_poly.pdbx_strand_id
1 'polypeptide(L)'
;MWDFSKLRMSFVVDGKKIVLQGMKTSEDKLVDATKFSKEVKKKKEGILLQINSLSMQTLGNSSPKTSHEITNIQLSQIFQNFGDIFQEPSGLPPKRTHDHQIPLK
;
A
#
# COMPACT_ATOMS: atom_id res chain seq x y z
N MET A 1 28.43 -16.65 -6.12
CA MET A 1 28.11 -17.77 -5.20
C MET A 1 27.11 -17.28 -4.16
N TRP A 2 26.03 -18.04 -3.96
CA TRP A 2 24.95 -17.75 -3.01
C TRP A 2 25.20 -18.47 -1.68
N ASP A 3 25.07 -17.75 -0.57
CA ASP A 3 25.02 -18.29 0.80
C ASP A 3 23.71 -17.83 1.45
N PHE A 4 22.66 -18.63 1.26
CA PHE A 4 21.31 -18.32 1.76
C PHE A 4 21.24 -18.28 3.29
N SER A 5 22.07 -19.05 3.99
CA SER A 5 22.14 -19.03 5.46
C SER A 5 22.55 -17.66 6.02
N LYS A 6 23.34 -16.92 5.23
CA LYS A 6 23.81 -15.57 5.55
C LYS A 6 23.09 -14.48 4.74
N LEU A 7 22.09 -14.83 3.94
CA LEU A 7 21.45 -13.92 2.97
C LEU A 7 22.48 -13.17 2.11
N ARG A 8 23.54 -13.86 1.68
CA ARG A 8 24.68 -13.23 1.01
C ARG A 8 24.79 -13.74 -0.42
N MET A 9 24.95 -12.82 -1.35
CA MET A 9 25.25 -13.11 -2.75
C MET A 9 26.56 -12.41 -3.13
N SER A 10 27.39 -13.07 -3.92
CA SER A 10 28.56 -12.44 -4.54
C SER A 10 28.69 -12.79 -6.02
N PHE A 11 29.06 -11.81 -6.82
CA PHE A 11 29.30 -11.93 -8.27
C PHE A 11 30.36 -10.91 -8.70
N VAL A 12 30.81 -10.98 -9.95
CA VAL A 12 31.83 -10.09 -10.51
C VAL A 12 31.23 -9.29 -11.65
N VAL A 13 31.46 -7.97 -11.65
CA VAL A 13 31.12 -7.05 -12.74
C VAL A 13 32.36 -6.20 -13.02
N ASP A 14 32.82 -6.14 -14.26
CA ASP A 14 34.02 -5.38 -14.68
C ASP A 14 35.27 -5.70 -13.84
N GLY A 15 35.49 -6.98 -13.54
CA GLY A 15 36.60 -7.43 -12.68
C GLY A 15 36.45 -7.08 -11.20
N LYS A 16 35.40 -6.36 -10.80
CA LYS A 16 35.12 -5.99 -9.41
C LYS A 16 34.16 -7.00 -8.78
N LYS A 17 34.53 -7.50 -7.60
CA LYS A 17 33.67 -8.36 -6.81
C LYS A 17 32.60 -7.53 -6.11
N ILE A 18 31.35 -7.75 -6.48
CA ILE A 18 30.17 -7.17 -5.85
C ILE A 18 29.62 -8.17 -4.83
N VAL A 19 29.22 -7.66 -3.66
CA VAL A 19 28.61 -8.45 -2.59
C VAL A 19 27.30 -7.79 -2.20
N LEU A 20 26.21 -8.53 -2.33
CA LEU A 20 24.90 -8.17 -1.76
C LEU A 20 24.75 -8.90 -0.42
N GLN A 21 24.41 -8.16 0.63
CA GLN A 21 24.24 -8.68 1.98
C GLN A 21 22.84 -8.31 2.47
N GLY A 22 22.01 -9.32 2.70
CA GLY A 22 20.70 -9.14 3.32
C GLY A 22 20.84 -8.58 4.73
N MET A 23 20.01 -7.59 5.06
CA MET A 23 19.93 -7.03 6.40
C MET A 23 19.07 -7.94 7.27
N LYS A 24 19.61 -8.40 8.39
CA LYS A 24 18.80 -8.94 9.48
C LYS A 24 18.29 -7.76 10.29
N THR A 25 17.19 -7.15 9.86
CA THR A 25 16.48 -6.22 10.73
C THR A 25 15.94 -7.02 11.90
N SER A 26 16.23 -6.58 13.12
CA SER A 26 15.54 -7.12 14.29
C SER A 26 14.03 -7.03 14.05
N GLU A 27 13.28 -8.04 14.50
CA GLU A 27 11.83 -7.96 14.50
C GLU A 27 11.38 -6.67 15.19
N ASP A 28 10.35 -6.03 14.64
CA ASP A 28 9.72 -4.89 15.25
C ASP A 28 9.15 -5.32 16.60
N LYS A 29 9.59 -4.65 17.67
CA LYS A 29 9.19 -4.97 19.04
C LYS A 29 8.42 -3.81 19.63
N LEU A 30 7.27 -4.10 20.20
CA LEU A 30 6.61 -3.18 21.12
C LEU A 30 7.43 -3.13 22.41
N VAL A 31 7.82 -1.94 22.82
CA VAL A 31 8.70 -1.73 23.98
C VAL A 31 7.97 -0.89 25.02
N ASP A 32 8.00 -1.31 26.28
CA ASP A 32 7.46 -0.53 27.39
C ASP A 32 8.33 0.70 27.72
N ALA A 33 7.77 1.65 28.47
CA ALA A 33 8.45 2.90 28.83
C ALA A 33 9.78 2.68 29.57
N THR A 34 9.90 1.61 30.38
CA THR A 34 11.11 1.35 31.18
C THR A 34 12.25 0.86 30.30
N LYS A 35 11.96 -0.03 29.34
CA LYS A 35 12.93 -0.54 28.36
C LYS A 35 13.31 0.54 27.36
N PHE A 36 12.35 1.34 26.89
CA PHE A 36 12.62 2.49 26.03
C PHE A 36 13.57 3.48 26.70
N SER A 37 13.29 3.85 27.96
CA SER A 37 14.14 4.76 28.74
C SER A 37 15.57 4.22 28.93
N LYS A 38 15.72 2.91 29.14
CA LYS A 38 17.04 2.26 29.23
C LYS A 38 17.79 2.33 27.90
N GLU A 39 17.11 2.14 26.78
CA GLU A 39 17.74 2.09 25.46
C GLU A 39 18.14 3.49 24.95
N VAL A 40 17.29 4.49 25.15
CA VAL A 40 17.60 5.90 24.82
C VAL A 40 18.84 6.39 25.56
N LYS A 41 19.00 6.01 26.83
CA LYS A 41 20.20 6.35 27.63
C LYS A 41 21.50 5.77 27.07
N LYS A 42 21.46 4.64 26.36
CA LYS A 42 22.66 4.01 25.79
C LYS A 42 23.16 4.74 24.56
N LYS A 43 22.24 5.09 23.64
CA LYS A 43 22.62 5.61 22.32
C LYS A 43 22.62 7.13 22.22
N LYS A 44 22.02 7.88 23.16
CA LYS A 44 21.96 9.36 23.19
C LYS A 44 21.45 10.05 21.91
N GLU A 45 21.05 9.29 20.89
CA GLU A 45 20.51 9.75 19.61
C GLU A 45 19.29 8.90 19.24
N GLY A 46 18.33 9.49 18.51
CA GLY A 46 17.11 8.82 18.11
C GLY A 46 16.15 9.71 17.32
N ILE A 47 15.12 9.10 16.75
CA ILE A 47 14.06 9.78 15.98
C ILE A 47 12.73 9.46 16.65
N LEU A 48 11.88 10.47 16.83
CA LEU A 48 10.48 10.30 17.23
C LEU A 48 9.61 10.36 15.98
N LEU A 49 8.94 9.25 15.65
CA LEU A 49 7.96 9.20 14.57
C LEU A 49 6.55 9.13 15.16
N GLN A 50 5.71 10.12 14.85
CA GLN A 50 4.30 10.11 15.19
C GLN A 50 3.48 9.86 13.94
N ILE A 51 2.73 8.76 13.91
CA ILE A 51 1.81 8.43 12.82
C ILE A 51 0.42 8.87 13.25
N ASN A 52 -0.14 9.86 12.56
CA ASN A 52 -1.51 10.33 12.79
C ASN A 52 -2.41 9.85 11.65
N SER A 53 -3.58 9.31 11.97
CA SER A 53 -4.63 9.14 10.98
C SER A 53 -5.26 10.50 10.70
N LEU A 54 -5.22 10.93 9.44
CA LEU A 54 -6.04 12.04 8.99
C LEU A 54 -7.47 11.51 8.79
N SER A 55 -8.37 11.81 9.72
CA SER A 55 -9.79 11.68 9.44
C SER A 55 -10.15 12.78 8.44
N MET A 56 -10.51 12.39 7.21
CA MET A 56 -11.23 13.28 6.31
C MET A 56 -12.59 13.58 6.96
N GLN A 57 -12.64 14.65 7.75
CA GLN A 57 -13.90 15.25 8.16
C GLN A 57 -14.54 15.81 6.89
N THR A 58 -15.52 15.11 6.34
CA THR A 58 -16.44 15.69 5.37
C THR A 58 -17.28 16.73 6.10
N LEU A 59 -16.72 17.92 6.29
CA LEU A 59 -17.47 19.08 6.73
C LEU A 59 -18.21 19.66 5.52
N GLY A 60 -19.38 19.10 5.21
CA GLY A 60 -20.46 19.97 4.75
C GLY A 60 -20.68 20.97 5.89
N ASN A 61 -20.41 22.28 5.78
CA ASN A 61 -20.60 23.16 4.65
C ASN A 61 -19.54 24.28 4.58
N SER A 62 -18.25 23.94 4.49
CA SER A 62 -17.25 24.93 4.07
C SER A 62 -16.08 24.24 3.40
N SER A 63 -16.19 24.11 2.07
CA SER A 63 -15.17 23.54 1.19
C SER A 63 -13.77 24.07 1.53
N PRO A 64 -12.84 23.22 2.03
CA PRO A 64 -11.44 23.56 2.05
C PRO A 64 -10.96 23.44 0.61
N LYS A 65 -10.58 24.58 0.01
CA LYS A 65 -9.83 24.63 -1.26
C LYS A 65 -8.53 23.85 -1.09
N THR A 66 -8.60 22.54 -1.29
CA THR A 66 -7.44 21.66 -1.40
C THR A 66 -7.09 21.60 -2.87
N SER A 67 -5.85 21.90 -3.21
CA SER A 67 -5.29 21.89 -4.57
C SER A 67 -5.22 20.49 -5.21
N HIS A 68 -6.20 19.64 -4.95
CA HIS A 68 -6.44 18.34 -5.57
C HIS A 68 -7.88 18.20 -6.10
N GLU A 69 -8.51 19.31 -6.52
CA GLU A 69 -9.41 19.26 -7.67
C GLU A 69 -8.57 19.04 -8.94
N ILE A 70 -7.90 17.89 -9.04
CA ILE A 70 -7.74 17.32 -10.38
C ILE A 70 -9.08 16.65 -10.63
N THR A 71 -10.03 17.47 -11.10
CA THR A 71 -11.18 16.99 -11.86
C THR A 71 -10.58 16.22 -13.02
N ASN A 72 -10.34 14.92 -12.80
CA ASN A 72 -9.75 14.07 -13.81
C ASN A 72 -10.81 14.00 -14.92
N ILE A 73 -10.60 14.79 -15.96
CA ILE A 73 -11.54 14.98 -17.06
C ILE A 73 -11.94 13.63 -17.64
N GLN A 74 -11.00 12.68 -17.69
CA GLN A 74 -11.26 11.32 -18.18
C GLN A 74 -12.21 10.56 -17.24
N LEU A 75 -12.05 10.71 -15.93
CA LEU A 75 -12.90 10.06 -14.95
C LEU A 75 -14.32 10.65 -14.93
N SER A 76 -14.45 11.98 -15.08
CA SER A 76 -15.76 12.62 -15.26
C SER A 76 -16.45 12.18 -16.56
N GLN A 77 -15.68 12.01 -17.66
CA GLN A 77 -16.20 11.51 -18.93
C GLN A 77 -16.68 10.06 -18.81
N ILE A 78 -15.97 9.21 -18.06
CA ILE A 78 -16.39 7.82 -17.82
C ILE A 78 -17.73 7.79 -17.07
N PHE A 79 -17.88 8.55 -15.99
CA PHE A 79 -19.14 8.59 -15.27
C PHE A 79 -20.29 9.18 -16.08
N GLN A 80 -20.02 10.16 -16.95
CA GLN A 80 -21.03 10.71 -17.84
C GLN A 80 -21.44 9.70 -18.93
N ASN A 81 -20.48 8.97 -19.50
CA ASN A 81 -20.73 8.06 -20.63
C ASN A 81 -21.29 6.70 -20.19
N PHE A 82 -21.04 6.28 -18.95
CA PHE A 82 -21.40 4.96 -18.43
C PHE A 82 -22.18 5.03 -17.12
N GLY A 83 -22.91 6.12 -16.89
CA GLY A 83 -23.66 6.35 -15.66
C GLY A 83 -24.72 5.26 -15.38
N ASP A 84 -25.21 4.61 -16.44
CA ASP A 84 -26.15 3.49 -16.43
C ASP A 84 -25.59 2.21 -15.79
N ILE A 85 -24.28 1.93 -15.95
CA ILE A 85 -23.62 0.76 -15.33
C ILE A 85 -23.66 0.82 -13.81
N PHE A 86 -23.66 2.05 -13.26
CA PHE A 86 -23.64 2.29 -11.82
C PHE A 86 -25.03 2.46 -11.22
N GLN A 87 -26.08 2.49 -12.04
CA GLN A 87 -27.45 2.48 -11.53
C GLN A 87 -27.83 1.08 -11.04
N GLU A 88 -28.69 1.02 -10.04
CA GLU A 88 -29.26 -0.25 -9.59
C GLU A 88 -30.10 -0.87 -10.71
N PRO A 89 -29.78 -2.10 -11.17
CA PRO A 89 -30.51 -2.73 -12.25
C PRO A 89 -31.92 -3.11 -11.77
N SER A 90 -32.95 -2.53 -12.40
CA SER A 90 -34.35 -2.74 -12.04
C SER A 90 -35.02 -3.94 -12.73
N GLY A 91 -34.29 -4.65 -13.60
CA GLY A 91 -34.82 -5.73 -14.44
C GLY A 91 -33.99 -7.01 -14.41
N LEU A 92 -34.53 -8.07 -15.00
CA LEU A 92 -33.79 -9.32 -15.19
C LEU A 92 -32.59 -9.10 -16.13
N PRO A 93 -31.46 -9.80 -15.91
CA PRO A 93 -30.32 -9.74 -16.81
C PRO A 93 -30.72 -10.10 -18.25
N PRO A 94 -30.11 -9.46 -19.26
CA PRO A 94 -30.35 -9.81 -20.65
C PRO A 94 -30.03 -11.29 -20.92
N LYS A 95 -30.76 -11.88 -21.86
CA LYS A 95 -30.58 -13.29 -22.24
C LYS A 95 -29.16 -13.51 -22.76
N ARG A 96 -28.41 -14.38 -22.10
CA ARG A 96 -27.06 -14.76 -22.52
C ARG A 96 -27.12 -15.72 -23.70
N THR A 97 -26.15 -15.64 -24.60
CA THR A 97 -26.03 -16.56 -25.75
C THR A 97 -25.53 -17.95 -25.35
N HIS A 98 -24.83 -18.03 -24.22
CA HIS A 98 -24.26 -19.26 -23.68
C HIS A 98 -24.67 -19.39 -22.23
N ASP A 99 -25.17 -20.56 -21.86
CA ASP A 99 -25.40 -20.93 -20.48
C ASP A 99 -24.20 -21.75 -20.00
N HIS A 100 -23.27 -21.08 -19.31
CA HIS A 100 -22.07 -21.74 -18.81
C HIS A 100 -22.43 -22.57 -17.58
N GLN A 101 -22.56 -23.88 -17.76
CA GLN A 101 -22.76 -24.82 -16.65
C GLN A 101 -21.41 -25.36 -16.17
N ILE A 102 -21.25 -25.45 -14.85
CA ILE A 102 -20.16 -26.23 -14.24
C ILE A 102 -20.65 -27.68 -14.16
N PRO A 103 -20.07 -28.63 -14.93
CA PRO A 103 -20.41 -30.04 -14.80
C PRO A 103 -19.90 -30.58 -13.45
N LEU A 104 -20.82 -31.07 -12.64
CA LEU A 104 -20.47 -31.80 -11.41
C LEU A 104 -20.20 -33.26 -11.80
N LYS A 105 -19.00 -33.75 -11.47
CA LYS A 105 -18.61 -35.15 -11.57
C LYS A 105 -18.87 -35.88 -10.27
#